data_AF-A0A0P1GEA2-F1
#
_entry.id   AF-A0A0P1GEA2-F1
#
_cell.length_a   1.000
_cell.length_b   1.000
_cell.length_c   1.000
_cell.angle_alpha   90.00
_cell.angle_beta   90.00
_cell.angle_gamma   90.00
#
_symmetry.space_group_name_H-M   'P 1'
#
loop_
_entity.id
_entity.type
_entity.pdbx_description
1 polymer ?
#
loop_
_entity_poly.entity_id
_entity_poly.type
_entity_poly.pdbx_seq_one_letter_code
_entity_poly.pdbx_strand_id
1 'polypeptide(L)'
;MIRHLGDPARHFFMTRSVARVMGLSLSDEMNEGRLAPEAYAGMVTCCRGCALVEACQEWLSRQVPGSASAPPGCCNAALLTELKKMH
;
A
#
# COMPACT_ATOMS: atom_id res chain seq x y z
N MET A 1 7.38 -25.77 5.06
CA MET A 1 7.93 -24.92 3.98
C MET A 1 8.13 -23.52 4.53
N ILE A 2 9.35 -23.00 4.52
CA ILE A 2 9.63 -21.61 4.91
C ILE A 2 9.26 -20.74 3.70
N ARG A 3 8.23 -19.91 3.83
CA ARG A 3 7.85 -18.95 2.80
C ARG A 3 8.70 -17.70 3.01
N HIS A 4 9.66 -17.46 2.13
CA HIS A 4 10.49 -16.26 2.20
C HIS A 4 9.64 -15.05 1.80
N LEU A 5 9.36 -14.20 2.78
CA LEU A 5 8.71 -12.91 2.55
C LEU A 5 9.74 -11.92 1.99
N GLY A 6 9.27 -10.98 1.18
CA GLY A 6 10.09 -9.88 0.69
C GLY A 6 10.65 -9.00 1.82
N ASP A 7 11.64 -8.17 1.46
CA ASP A 7 12.33 -7.26 2.39
C ASP A 7 11.33 -6.30 3.08
N PRO A 8 11.28 -6.25 4.42
CA PRO A 8 10.33 -5.40 5.15
C PRO A 8 10.41 -3.92 4.77
N ALA A 9 11.63 -3.37 4.62
CA ALA A 9 11.83 -1.95 4.35
C ALA A 9 11.31 -1.58 2.96
N ARG A 10 11.64 -2.38 1.93
CA ARG A 10 11.14 -2.21 0.57
C ARG A 10 9.61 -2.17 0.54
N HIS A 11 8.96 -3.15 1.18
CA HIS A 11 7.50 -3.24 1.16
C HIS A 11 6.81 -2.17 2.01
N PHE A 12 7.45 -1.70 3.08
CA PHE A 12 7.00 -0.53 3.83
C PHE A 12 6.96 0.71 2.92
N PHE A 13 8.05 1.01 2.20
CA PHE A 13 8.07 2.15 1.29
C PHE A 13 7.12 1.99 0.11
N MET A 14 7.02 0.80 -0.49
CA MET A 14 6.07 0.55 -1.59
C MET A 14 4.61 0.78 -1.16
N THR A 15 4.23 0.28 0.02
CA THR A 15 2.86 0.46 0.54
C THR A 15 2.52 1.94 0.71
N ARG A 16 3.48 2.73 1.25
CA ARG A 16 3.34 4.19 1.38
C ARG A 16 3.27 4.89 0.03
N SER A 17 4.11 4.49 -0.93
CA SER A 17 4.13 5.10 -2.26
C SER A 17 2.83 4.87 -3.01
N VAL A 18 2.24 3.67 -2.92
CA VAL A 18 0.93 3.37 -3.51
C VAL A 18 -0.15 4.26 -2.89
N ALA A 19 -0.21 4.34 -1.56
CA ALA A 19 -1.18 5.20 -0.87
C ALA A 19 -1.01 6.67 -1.29
N ARG A 20 0.22 7.18 -1.33
CA ARG A 20 0.51 8.55 -1.76
C ARG A 20 0.06 8.82 -3.19
N VAL A 21 0.30 7.87 -4.10
CA VAL A 21 -0.17 7.98 -5.49
C VAL A 21 -1.69 8.04 -5.56
N MET A 22 -2.38 7.33 -4.67
CA MET A 22 -3.83 7.39 -4.52
C MET A 22 -4.35 8.67 -3.85
N GLY A 23 -3.48 9.55 -3.36
CA GLY A 23 -3.86 10.78 -2.63
C GLY A 23 -4.00 10.60 -1.12
N LEU A 24 -3.50 9.50 -0.57
CA LEU A 24 -3.59 9.17 0.86
C LEU A 24 -2.24 9.31 1.56
N SER A 25 -2.28 9.64 2.85
CA SER A 25 -1.13 9.59 3.75
C SER A 25 -1.42 8.60 4.87
N LEU A 26 -0.85 7.39 4.80
CA LEU A 26 -1.09 6.35 5.82
C LEU A 26 -0.65 6.79 7.22
N SER A 27 0.33 7.69 7.31
CA SER A 27 0.74 8.29 8.59
C SER A 27 -0.35 9.20 9.16
N ASP A 28 -1.01 10.00 8.31
CA ASP A 28 -2.10 10.88 8.75
C ASP A 28 -3.36 10.06 9.06
N GLU A 29 -3.69 9.04 8.25
CA GLU A 29 -4.76 8.10 8.55
C GLU A 29 -4.60 7.42 9.92
N MET A 30 -3.37 7.06 10.30
CA MET A 30 -3.07 6.53 11.63
C MET A 30 -3.21 7.60 12.72
N ASN A 31 -2.70 8.80 12.48
CA ASN A 31 -2.77 9.90 13.43
C ASN A 31 -4.21 10.34 13.71
N GLU A 32 -5.08 10.28 12.70
CA GLU A 32 -6.50 10.61 12.79
C GLU A 32 -7.36 9.43 13.25
N GLY A 33 -6.76 8.27 13.55
CA GLY A 33 -7.44 7.08 14.07
C GLY A 33 -8.28 6.33 13.02
N ARG A 34 -8.17 6.68 11.73
CA ARG A 34 -8.84 5.99 10.62
C ARG A 34 -8.14 4.68 10.21
N LEU A 35 -6.85 4.55 10.52
CA LEU A 35 -6.07 3.34 10.28
C LEU A 35 -5.37 2.90 11.58
N ALA A 36 -5.64 1.68 12.05
CA ALA A 36 -4.91 1.14 13.19
C ALA A 36 -3.45 0.80 12.82
N PRO A 37 -2.45 1.06 13.69
CA PRO A 37 -1.06 0.70 13.44
C PRO A 37 -0.86 -0.79 13.11
N GLU A 38 -1.62 -1.68 13.76
CA GLU A 38 -1.59 -3.13 13.53
C GLU A 38 -2.13 -3.47 12.14
N ALA A 39 -3.19 -2.78 11.70
CA ALA A 39 -3.72 -2.93 10.36
C ALA A 39 -2.69 -2.48 9.30
N TYR A 40 -1.98 -1.39 9.55
CA TYR A 40 -0.91 -0.94 8.67
C TYR A 40 0.27 -1.94 8.61
N ALA A 41 0.69 -2.49 9.74
CA ALA A 41 1.69 -3.57 9.77
C ALA A 41 1.20 -4.82 8.99
N GLY A 42 -0.09 -5.13 9.08
CA GLY A 42 -0.76 -6.15 8.28
C GLY A 42 -0.70 -5.88 6.78
N MET A 43 -0.95 -4.64 6.33
CA MET A 43 -0.84 -4.23 4.93
C MET A 43 0.57 -4.46 4.38
N VAL A 44 1.59 -4.06 5.14
CA VAL A 44 2.99 -4.27 4.76
C VAL A 44 3.31 -5.76 4.67
N THR A 45 2.87 -6.55 5.66
CA THR A 45 3.07 -8.00 5.68
C THR A 45 2.39 -8.70 4.50
N CYS A 46 1.16 -8.29 4.15
CA CYS A 46 0.45 -8.80 2.99
C CYS A 46 1.20 -8.47 1.68
N CYS A 47 1.66 -7.21 1.56
CA CYS A 47 2.45 -6.76 0.41
C CYS A 47 3.75 -7.57 0.24
N ARG A 48 4.42 -7.95 1.34
CA ARG A 48 5.64 -8.77 1.32
C ARG A 48 5.46 -10.18 0.75
N GLY A 49 4.23 -10.70 0.78
CA GLY A 49 3.88 -12.00 0.18
C GLY A 49 3.29 -11.90 -1.23
N CYS A 50 3.14 -10.69 -1.76
CA CYS A 50 2.51 -10.45 -3.06
C CYS A 50 3.43 -10.92 -4.21
N ALA A 51 2.85 -11.56 -5.22
CA ALA A 51 3.59 -11.98 -6.43
C ALA A 51 3.78 -10.83 -7.44
N LEU A 52 3.07 -9.71 -7.29
CA LEU A 52 3.01 -8.61 -8.27
C LEU A 52 3.96 -7.45 -7.93
N VAL A 53 5.04 -7.70 -7.20
CA VAL A 53 5.95 -6.64 -6.70
C VAL A 53 6.58 -5.85 -7.85
N GLU A 54 7.09 -6.54 -8.87
CA GLU A 54 7.74 -5.91 -10.02
C GLU A 54 6.74 -5.07 -10.84
N ALA A 55 5.58 -5.62 -11.15
CA ALA A 55 4.49 -4.91 -11.81
C ALA A 55 4.02 -3.68 -11.00
N CYS A 56 3.99 -3.78 -9.66
CA CYS A 56 3.67 -2.66 -8.79
C CYS A 56 4.72 -1.55 -8.85
N GLN A 57 6.01 -1.89 -8.97
CA GLN A 57 7.09 -0.89 -9.10
C GLN A 57 7.06 -0.21 -10.47
N GLU A 58 6.85 -0.99 -11.54
CA GLU A 58 6.69 -0.44 -12.88
C GLU A 58 5.46 0.48 -12.94
N TRP A 59 4.34 0.07 -12.35
CA TRP A 59 3.17 0.91 -12.18
C TRP A 59 3.54 2.20 -11.44
N LEU A 60 4.15 2.12 -10.25
CA LEU A 60 4.56 3.29 -9.46
C LEU A 60 5.44 4.28 -10.24
N SER A 61 6.33 3.78 -11.12
CA SER A 61 7.20 4.63 -11.93
C SER A 61 6.46 5.50 -12.95
N ARG A 62 5.21 5.15 -13.29
CA ARG A 62 4.39 5.83 -14.30
C ARG A 62 3.32 6.75 -13.70
N GLN A 63 3.11 6.71 -12.38
CA GLN A 63 2.00 7.43 -11.76
C GLN A 63 2.38 8.84 -11.32
N VAL A 64 1.42 9.75 -11.47
CA VAL A 64 1.45 11.08 -10.83
C VAL A 64 0.60 11.01 -9.55
N PRO A 65 1.07 11.59 -8.42
CA PRO A 65 0.29 11.58 -7.19
C PRO A 65 -1.06 12.30 -7.30
N GLY A 66 -2.11 11.73 -6.68
CA GLY A 66 -3.34 12.46 -6.36
C GLY A 66 -4.60 12.05 -7.12
N SER A 67 -4.51 11.22 -8.17
CA SER A 67 -5.71 10.84 -8.96
C SER A 67 -5.85 9.35 -9.27
N ALA A 68 -4.88 8.52 -8.88
CA ALA A 68 -4.88 7.11 -9.25
C ALA A 68 -5.82 6.27 -8.34
N SER A 69 -6.34 5.19 -8.92
CA SER A 69 -6.86 4.04 -8.17
C SER A 69 -5.70 3.16 -7.68
N ALA A 70 -6.00 2.15 -6.86
CA ALA A 70 -5.01 1.16 -6.46
C ALA A 70 -4.44 0.41 -7.69
N PRO A 71 -3.17 -0.04 -7.65
CA PRO A 71 -2.60 -0.80 -8.75
C PRO A 71 -3.43 -2.06 -9.02
N PRO A 72 -3.58 -2.46 -10.31
CA PRO A 72 -4.29 -3.68 -10.65
C PRO A 72 -3.73 -4.89 -9.89
N GLY A 73 -4.61 -5.64 -9.23
CA GLY A 73 -4.22 -6.83 -8.46
C GLY A 73 -3.53 -6.54 -7.11
N CYS A 74 -3.49 -5.28 -6.65
CA CYS A 74 -2.92 -4.94 -5.35
C CYS A 74 -3.69 -5.62 -4.21
N CYS A 75 -2.98 -6.39 -3.39
CA CYS A 75 -3.53 -7.05 -2.20
C CYS A 75 -4.12 -6.08 -1.16
N ASN A 76 -3.68 -4.83 -1.15
CA ASN A 76 -4.17 -3.78 -0.25
C ASN A 76 -5.27 -2.90 -0.89
N ALA A 77 -5.72 -3.21 -2.11
CA ALA A 77 -6.63 -2.36 -2.88
C ALA A 77 -7.94 -2.06 -2.15
N ALA A 78 -8.52 -3.06 -1.48
CA ALA A 78 -9.78 -2.89 -0.76
C ALA A 78 -9.65 -1.84 0.35
N LEU A 79 -8.68 -2.03 1.26
CA LEU A 79 -8.47 -1.10 2.38
C LEU A 79 -8.05 0.30 1.92
N LEU A 80 -7.17 0.39 0.92
CA LEU A 80 -6.77 1.68 0.35
C LEU A 80 -7.95 2.40 -0.31
N THR A 81 -8.84 1.67 -0.97
CA THR A 81 -10.06 2.25 -1.54
C THR A 81 -11.02 2.74 -0.46
N GLU A 82 -11.19 1.99 0.64
CA GLU A 82 -12.03 2.42 1.76
C GLU A 82 -11.49 3.70 2.42
N LEU A 83 -10.19 3.78 2.69
CA LEU A 83 -9.58 5.01 3.22
C LEU A 83 -9.75 6.19 2.26
N LYS A 84 -9.64 5.95 0.95
CA LYS A 84 -9.83 6.98 -0.07
C LYS A 84 -11.25 7.54 -0.10
N LYS A 85 -12.29 6.74 0.19
CA LYS A 85 -13.69 7.21 0.25
C LYS A 85 -13.96 8.17 1.42
N MET A 86 -13.06 8.26 2.39
CA MET A 86 -13.19 9.15 3.55
C MET A 86 -12.70 10.58 3.25
N HIS A 87 -12.18 10.83 2.04
CA HIS A 87 -11.67 12.11 1.53
C HIS A 87 -12.49 12.57 0.32
#